data_AF-A0A7W6TV93-F1
#
_entry.id   AF-A0A7W6TV93-F1
#
_cell.length_a   1.000
_cell.length_b   1.000
_cell.length_c   1.000
_cell.angle_alpha   90.00
_cell.angle_beta   90.00
_cell.angle_gamma   90.00
#
_symmetry.space_group_name_H-M   'P 1'
#
loop_
_entity.id
_entity.type
_entity.pdbx_description
1 polymer ?
#
loop_
_entity_poly.entity_id
_entity_poly.type
_entity_poly.pdbx_seq_one_letter_code
_entity_poly.pdbx_strand_id
1 'polypeptide(L)'
;MADITQATQAPSDAAQQSAAAQDDVDEAAIRRVIEQFHTTRVPLDQAMTIAERLHDGSRTADVNFEISGPPVYRVRTVKNEHIYENVIDASTGSVSQREIASSLKELDREDLAKVVALKWIKQELSDAVRVAEKAAEGKALAGGLVKQDGKLNFVVVVATGDRLKEVLLEPPKIGRRESTHR
;
A
#
# COMPACT_ATOMS: atom_id res chain seq x y z
N MET A 1 21.13 -55.82 29.21
CA MET A 1 21.55 -55.34 27.88
C MET A 1 20.35 -55.44 26.95
N ALA A 2 19.80 -54.30 26.52
CA ALA A 2 19.16 -54.05 25.23
C ALA A 2 18.66 -52.60 25.20
N ASP A 3 18.72 -52.00 24.03
CA ASP A 3 18.91 -50.57 23.75
C ASP A 3 17.81 -49.57 24.14
N ILE A 4 18.31 -48.43 24.62
CA ILE A 4 17.79 -47.08 24.44
C ILE A 4 17.79 -46.74 22.94
N THR A 5 16.70 -46.16 22.42
CA THR A 5 16.68 -44.88 21.66
C THR A 5 15.26 -44.62 21.18
N GLN A 6 14.48 -43.85 21.94
CA GLN A 6 13.33 -43.13 21.41
C GLN A 6 13.74 -41.67 21.31
N ALA A 7 14.26 -41.30 20.14
CA ALA A 7 14.59 -39.91 19.84
C ALA A 7 13.27 -39.12 19.72
N THR A 8 12.92 -38.40 20.79
CA THR A 8 11.87 -37.36 20.74
C THR A 8 12.46 -36.13 20.05
N GLN A 9 12.49 -36.14 18.72
CA GLN A 9 12.69 -34.94 17.89
C GLN A 9 11.43 -34.79 17.02
N ALA A 10 10.41 -34.07 17.50
CA ALA A 10 9.20 -33.84 16.72
C ALA A 10 8.37 -32.58 17.11
N PRO A 11 9.00 -31.44 17.45
CA PRO A 11 8.32 -30.16 17.24
C PRO A 11 9.03 -29.21 16.24
N SER A 12 10.34 -29.34 16.02
CA SER A 12 11.09 -28.43 15.12
C SER A 12 10.88 -28.73 13.63
N ASP A 13 10.91 -29.99 13.20
CA ASP A 13 10.76 -30.34 11.78
C ASP A 13 9.38 -29.98 11.23
N ALA A 14 8.32 -30.16 12.02
CA ALA A 14 6.96 -29.80 11.62
C ALA A 14 6.77 -28.27 11.50
N ALA A 15 7.38 -27.49 12.40
CA ALA A 15 7.35 -26.03 12.34
C ALA A 15 8.18 -25.50 11.16
N GLN A 16 9.33 -26.11 10.88
CA GLN A 16 10.18 -25.74 9.74
C GLN A 16 9.55 -26.11 8.39
N GLN A 17 8.90 -27.28 8.29
CA GLN A 17 8.11 -27.66 7.11
C GLN A 17 6.90 -26.76 6.91
N SER A 18 6.23 -26.35 7.99
CA SER A 18 5.09 -25.42 7.91
C SER A 18 5.53 -24.02 7.48
N ALA A 19 6.67 -23.52 7.97
CA ALA A 19 7.23 -22.25 7.55
C ALA A 19 7.69 -22.27 6.08
N ALA A 20 8.40 -23.32 5.66
CA ALA A 20 8.83 -23.48 4.26
C ALA A 20 7.63 -23.61 3.31
N ALA A 21 6.60 -24.37 3.69
CA ALA A 21 5.37 -24.47 2.91
C ALA A 21 4.61 -23.13 2.85
N GLN A 22 4.66 -22.33 3.91
CA GLN A 22 4.06 -20.99 3.95
C GLN A 22 4.82 -20.03 3.03
N ASP A 23 6.16 -20.03 3.07
CA ASP A 23 7.01 -19.21 2.22
C ASP A 23 6.80 -19.55 0.73
N ASP A 24 6.70 -20.83 0.38
CA ASP A 24 6.43 -21.28 -1.00
C ASP A 24 5.05 -20.81 -1.49
N VAL A 25 4.03 -20.85 -0.62
CA VAL A 25 2.67 -20.37 -0.93
C VAL A 25 2.66 -18.85 -1.11
N ASP A 26 3.35 -18.11 -0.24
CA ASP A 26 3.45 -16.65 -0.32
C ASP A 26 4.21 -16.22 -1.58
N GLU A 27 5.29 -16.92 -1.94
CA GLU A 27 6.04 -16.64 -3.17
C GLU A 27 5.23 -16.94 -4.43
N ALA A 28 4.46 -18.03 -4.45
CA ALA A 28 3.53 -18.34 -5.54
C ALA A 28 2.41 -17.28 -5.65
N ALA A 29 1.89 -16.79 -4.53
CA ALA A 29 0.91 -15.72 -4.50
C ALA A 29 1.49 -14.40 -5.04
N ILE A 30 2.71 -14.04 -4.64
CA ILE A 30 3.42 -12.86 -5.13
C ILE A 30 3.63 -12.94 -6.64
N ARG A 31 4.13 -14.07 -7.16
CA ARG A 31 4.30 -14.29 -8.60
C ARG A 31 3.01 -14.08 -9.36
N ARG A 32 1.90 -14.67 -8.88
CA ARG A 32 0.58 -14.51 -9.48
C ARG A 32 0.13 -13.04 -9.51
N VAL A 33 0.34 -12.30 -8.41
CA VAL A 33 0.02 -10.87 -8.33
C VAL A 33 0.81 -10.08 -9.37
N ILE A 34 2.10 -10.34 -9.50
CA ILE A 34 2.98 -9.66 -10.46
C ILE A 34 2.56 -9.99 -11.91
N GLU A 35 2.30 -11.26 -12.22
CA GLU A 35 1.84 -11.70 -13.54
C GLU A 35 0.55 -10.98 -13.95
N GLN A 36 -0.43 -10.89 -13.04
CA GLN A 36 -1.66 -10.14 -13.31
C GLN A 36 -1.40 -8.64 -13.46
N PHE A 37 -0.52 -8.07 -12.63
CA PHE A 37 -0.18 -6.66 -12.68
C PHE A 37 0.47 -6.25 -14.01
N HIS A 38 1.30 -7.12 -14.60
CA HIS A 38 1.91 -6.88 -15.93
C HIS A 38 0.88 -6.77 -17.07
N THR A 39 -0.36 -7.22 -16.86
CA THR A 39 -1.44 -7.08 -17.85
C THR A 39 -2.19 -5.76 -17.76
N THR A 40 -1.94 -4.97 -16.70
CA THR A 40 -2.61 -3.69 -16.47
C THR A 40 -2.14 -2.62 -17.46
N ARG A 41 -2.99 -1.64 -17.72
CA ARG A 41 -2.68 -0.50 -18.61
C ARG A 41 -2.70 0.83 -17.88
N VAL A 42 -3.44 0.91 -16.78
CA VAL A 42 -3.53 2.10 -15.95
C VAL A 42 -2.45 2.02 -14.88
N PRO A 43 -1.47 2.95 -14.85
CA PRO A 43 -0.52 3.02 -13.76
C PRO A 43 -1.19 3.53 -12.46
N LEU A 44 -0.56 3.23 -11.32
CA LEU A 44 -1.11 3.54 -10.00
C LEU A 44 -1.39 5.05 -9.81
N ASP A 45 -0.49 5.91 -10.29
CA ASP A 45 -0.65 7.37 -10.19
C ASP A 45 -1.84 7.90 -11.01
N GLN A 46 -2.13 7.29 -12.16
CA GLN A 46 -3.33 7.59 -12.93
C GLN A 46 -4.60 7.12 -12.23
N ALA A 47 -4.59 5.95 -11.58
CA ALA A 47 -5.73 5.48 -10.79
C ALA A 47 -6.04 6.45 -9.63
N MET A 48 -5.01 6.94 -8.92
CA MET A 48 -5.18 7.96 -7.88
C MET A 48 -5.77 9.25 -8.44
N THR A 49 -5.26 9.71 -9.58
CA THR A 49 -5.77 10.91 -10.26
C THR A 49 -7.25 10.76 -10.64
N ILE A 50 -7.67 9.57 -11.10
CA ILE A 50 -9.06 9.29 -11.41
C ILE A 50 -9.91 9.38 -10.13
N ALA A 51 -9.49 8.74 -9.04
CA ALA A 51 -10.22 8.76 -7.77
C ALA A 51 -10.37 10.18 -7.18
N GLU A 52 -9.30 10.97 -7.23
CA GLU A 52 -9.28 12.33 -6.68
C GLU A 52 -10.20 13.28 -7.46
N ARG A 53 -10.35 13.07 -8.77
CA ARG A 53 -11.30 13.80 -9.63
C ARG A 53 -12.76 13.44 -9.39
N LEU A 54 -13.06 12.28 -8.81
CA LEU A 54 -14.44 11.96 -8.40
C LEU A 54 -14.89 12.85 -7.23
N HIS A 55 -13.92 13.33 -6.44
CA HIS A 55 -14.16 14.14 -5.26
C HIS A 55 -13.21 15.34 -5.21
N ASP A 56 -13.33 16.28 -6.15
CA ASP A 56 -12.44 17.45 -6.29
C ASP A 56 -11.90 18.00 -4.95
N GLY A 57 -10.57 17.98 -4.81
CA GLY A 57 -9.88 18.38 -3.58
C GLY A 57 -9.77 17.29 -2.50
N SER A 58 -10.18 16.05 -2.80
CA SER A 58 -9.81 14.89 -2.00
C SER A 58 -8.34 14.54 -2.23
N ARG A 59 -7.77 13.80 -1.27
CA ARG A 59 -6.40 13.30 -1.34
C ARG A 59 -6.39 11.82 -1.08
N THR A 60 -5.60 11.09 -1.84
CA THR A 60 -5.42 9.66 -1.62
C THR A 60 -4.68 9.39 -0.31
N ALA A 61 -5.28 8.57 0.56
CA ALA A 61 -4.68 8.09 1.80
C ALA A 61 -4.04 6.71 1.64
N ASP A 62 -4.63 5.88 0.79
CA ASP A 62 -4.19 4.50 0.52
C ASP A 62 -4.66 4.07 -0.89
N VAL A 63 -3.87 3.23 -1.56
CA VAL A 63 -4.20 2.61 -2.83
C VAL A 63 -3.59 1.22 -2.93
N ASN A 64 -4.40 0.23 -3.31
CA ASN A 64 -3.96 -1.17 -3.48
C ASN A 64 -4.45 -1.78 -4.79
N PHE A 65 -3.58 -2.53 -5.45
CA PHE A 65 -3.94 -3.43 -6.54
C PHE A 65 -4.52 -4.74 -6.00
N GLU A 66 -5.68 -5.18 -6.53
CA GLU A 66 -6.36 -6.40 -6.12
C GLU A 66 -6.69 -7.31 -7.30
N ILE A 67 -6.59 -8.61 -7.06
CA ILE A 67 -6.86 -9.69 -8.04
C ILE A 67 -7.87 -10.73 -7.53
N SER A 68 -8.68 -10.37 -6.52
CA SER A 68 -9.78 -11.22 -6.02
C SER A 68 -10.90 -11.41 -7.05
N GLY A 69 -10.92 -10.58 -8.10
CA GLY A 69 -11.74 -10.67 -9.30
C GLY A 69 -10.97 -10.12 -10.51
N PRO A 70 -11.63 -9.42 -11.45
CA PRO A 70 -10.91 -8.64 -12.46
C PRO A 70 -9.88 -7.70 -11.81
N PRO A 71 -8.69 -7.49 -12.41
CA PRO A 71 -7.67 -6.61 -11.86
C PRO A 71 -8.18 -5.18 -11.65
N VAL A 72 -8.15 -4.72 -10.40
CA VAL A 72 -8.63 -3.38 -10.00
C VAL A 72 -7.65 -2.70 -9.06
N TYR A 73 -7.72 -1.37 -9.01
CA TYR A 73 -7.19 -0.57 -7.92
C TYR A 73 -8.32 -0.19 -6.97
N ARG A 74 -8.14 -0.43 -5.67
CA ARG A 74 -8.92 0.23 -4.63
C ARG A 74 -8.19 1.47 -4.20
N VAL A 75 -8.80 2.63 -4.38
CA VAL A 75 -8.25 3.92 -3.99
C VAL A 75 -9.11 4.52 -2.88
N ARG A 76 -8.50 4.75 -1.72
CA ARG A 76 -9.14 5.44 -0.59
C ARG A 76 -8.75 6.91 -0.61
N THR A 77 -9.72 7.79 -0.84
CA THR A 77 -9.51 9.24 -0.78
C THR A 77 -10.19 9.85 0.43
N VAL A 78 -9.66 10.97 0.92
CA VAL A 78 -10.22 11.70 2.07
C VAL A 78 -10.57 13.12 1.66
N LYS A 79 -11.78 13.56 2.02
CA LYS A 79 -12.25 14.94 1.87
C LYS A 79 -13.29 15.26 2.93
N ASN A 80 -13.22 16.46 3.52
CA ASN A 80 -14.25 16.98 4.44
C ASN A 80 -14.74 15.97 5.50
N GLU A 81 -13.81 15.28 6.16
CA GLU A 81 -14.10 14.24 7.18
C GLU A 81 -14.84 12.99 6.68
N HIS A 82 -14.87 12.80 5.37
CA HIS A 82 -15.36 11.61 4.71
C HIS A 82 -14.20 10.87 4.04
N ILE A 83 -14.34 9.56 4.01
CA ILE A 83 -13.49 8.64 3.27
C ILE A 83 -14.32 8.11 2.12
N TYR A 84 -13.73 8.06 0.93
CA TYR A 84 -14.34 7.50 -0.25
C TYR A 84 -13.47 6.37 -0.77
N GLU A 85 -14.02 5.16 -0.80
CA GLU A 85 -13.39 4.01 -1.44
C GLU A 85 -13.87 3.88 -2.89
N ASN A 86 -12.91 3.93 -3.80
CA ASN A 86 -13.13 3.91 -5.24
C ASN A 86 -12.51 2.64 -5.83
N VAL A 87 -13.29 1.89 -6.58
CA VAL A 87 -12.79 0.71 -7.31
C VAL A 87 -12.62 1.08 -8.77
N ILE A 88 -11.38 1.01 -9.26
CA ILE A 88 -10.99 1.44 -10.60
C ILE A 88 -10.44 0.24 -11.36
N ASP A 89 -10.99 -0.04 -12.53
CA ASP A 89 -10.50 -1.09 -13.42
C ASP A 89 -9.06 -0.80 -13.87
N ALA A 90 -8.13 -1.71 -13.59
CA ALA A 90 -6.70 -1.50 -13.83
C ALA A 90 -6.32 -1.58 -15.33
N SER A 91 -7.23 -2.01 -16.20
CA SER A 91 -7.03 -2.10 -17.65
C SER A 91 -7.61 -0.91 -18.41
N THR A 92 -8.69 -0.30 -17.89
CA THR A 92 -9.48 0.71 -18.60
C THR A 92 -9.56 2.05 -17.87
N GLY A 93 -9.35 2.06 -16.55
CA GLY A 93 -9.53 3.23 -15.70
C GLY A 93 -10.99 3.53 -15.37
N SER A 94 -11.90 2.61 -15.71
CA SER A 94 -13.33 2.76 -15.46
C SER A 94 -13.62 2.59 -13.97
N VAL A 95 -14.50 3.42 -13.42
CA VAL A 95 -14.87 3.41 -12.01
C VAL A 95 -16.11 2.54 -11.81
N SER A 96 -16.08 1.64 -10.83
CA SER A 96 -17.28 0.91 -10.39
C SER A 96 -18.25 1.88 -9.73
N GLN A 97 -19.52 1.89 -10.15
CA GLN A 97 -20.50 2.90 -9.72
C GLN A 97 -20.89 2.83 -8.23
N ARG A 98 -20.53 1.77 -7.50
CA ARG A 98 -20.82 1.67 -6.07
C ARG A 98 -19.66 2.25 -5.26
N GLU A 99 -19.71 3.55 -5.05
CA GLU A 99 -18.88 4.25 -4.06
C GLU A 99 -19.26 3.81 -2.65
N ILE A 100 -18.25 3.62 -1.79
CA ILE A 100 -18.46 3.43 -0.35
C ILE A 100 -17.91 4.67 0.34
N ALA A 101 -18.82 5.50 0.85
CA ALA A 101 -18.49 6.64 1.67
C ALA A 101 -18.66 6.29 3.16
N SER A 102 -17.65 6.59 3.97
CA SER A 102 -17.69 6.43 5.43
C SER A 102 -17.18 7.67 6.15
N SER A 103 -17.54 7.83 7.43
CA SER A 103 -17.05 8.93 8.24
C SER A 103 -15.66 8.65 8.81
N LEU A 104 -14.81 9.68 8.94
CA LEU A 104 -13.56 9.56 9.72
C LEU A 104 -13.79 9.11 11.17
N LYS A 105 -15.00 9.30 11.71
CA LYS A 105 -15.36 8.85 13.07
C LYS A 105 -15.42 7.33 13.20
N GLU A 106 -15.54 6.62 12.09
CA GLU A 106 -15.58 5.16 12.03
C GLU A 106 -14.17 4.56 11.96
N LEU A 107 -13.13 5.37 11.73
CA LEU A 107 -11.75 4.92 11.76
C LEU A 107 -11.30 4.58 13.18
N ASP A 108 -10.41 3.59 13.28
CA ASP A 108 -9.64 3.39 14.50
C ASP A 108 -8.65 4.55 14.74
N ARG A 109 -8.00 4.51 15.91
CA ARG A 109 -7.08 5.57 16.33
C ARG A 109 -5.85 5.70 15.44
N GLU A 110 -5.37 4.60 14.87
CA GLU A 110 -4.17 4.59 14.06
C GLU A 110 -4.46 5.18 12.68
N ASP A 111 -5.53 4.74 12.04
CA ASP A 111 -5.97 5.22 10.75
C ASP A 111 -6.42 6.68 10.81
N LEU A 112 -7.13 7.07 11.88
CA LEU A 112 -7.46 8.47 12.11
C LEU A 112 -6.18 9.32 12.24
N ALA A 113 -5.16 8.83 12.94
CA ALA A 113 -3.89 9.55 13.07
C ALA A 113 -3.17 9.72 11.73
N LYS A 114 -3.18 8.70 10.85
CA LYS A 114 -2.63 8.78 9.48
C LYS A 114 -3.36 9.84 8.67
N VAL A 115 -4.69 9.84 8.69
CA VAL A 115 -5.51 10.83 7.97
C VAL A 115 -5.31 12.24 8.50
N VAL A 116 -5.23 12.42 9.82
CA VAL A 116 -4.95 13.73 10.42
C VAL A 116 -3.56 14.20 10.02
N ALA A 117 -2.55 13.33 10.04
CA ALA A 117 -1.19 13.68 9.62
C ALA A 117 -1.10 14.04 8.13
N LEU A 118 -1.88 13.39 7.27
CA LEU A 118 -1.97 13.72 5.84
C LEU A 118 -2.35 15.19 5.62
N LYS A 119 -3.24 15.77 6.44
CA LYS A 119 -3.62 17.20 6.35
C LYS A 119 -2.43 18.15 6.49
N TRP A 120 -1.36 17.73 7.15
CA TRP A 120 -0.17 18.54 7.44
C TRP A 120 0.99 18.32 6.49
N ILE A 121 0.86 17.43 5.50
CA ILE A 121 1.92 17.13 4.54
C ILE A 121 1.56 17.77 3.21
N LYS A 122 2.49 18.55 2.65
CA LYS A 122 2.33 19.18 1.32
C LYS A 122 2.39 18.16 0.19
N GLN A 123 3.28 17.17 0.31
CA GLN A 123 3.47 16.15 -0.71
C GLN A 123 2.27 15.21 -0.75
N GLU A 124 1.84 14.81 -1.94
CA GLU A 124 0.79 13.82 -2.11
C GLU A 124 1.40 12.42 -2.24
N LEU A 125 0.60 11.40 -1.96
CA LEU A 125 1.02 10.00 -2.15
C LEU A 125 1.39 9.75 -3.63
N SER A 126 0.78 10.46 -4.57
CA SER A 126 1.05 10.34 -6.01
C SER A 126 2.49 10.72 -6.35
N ASP A 127 3.04 11.72 -5.66
CA ASP A 127 4.45 12.12 -5.81
C ASP A 127 5.39 11.10 -5.17
N ALA A 128 5.01 10.55 -4.01
CA ALA A 128 5.77 9.49 -3.36
C ALA A 128 5.84 8.23 -4.25
N VAL A 129 4.75 7.86 -4.90
CA VAL A 129 4.70 6.77 -5.89
C VAL A 129 5.69 7.03 -7.03
N ARG A 130 5.70 8.23 -7.63
CA ARG A 130 6.65 8.56 -8.71
C ARG A 130 8.11 8.46 -8.26
N VAL A 131 8.42 8.90 -7.04
CA VAL A 131 9.76 8.80 -6.47
C VAL A 131 10.14 7.33 -6.23
N ALA A 132 9.23 6.54 -5.67
CA ALA A 132 9.45 5.11 -5.40
C ALA A 132 9.65 4.30 -6.68
N GLU A 133 8.81 4.51 -7.71
CA GLU A 133 8.96 3.85 -9.00
C GLU A 133 10.33 4.12 -9.62
N LYS A 134 10.78 5.39 -9.57
CA LYS A 134 12.09 5.78 -10.08
C LYS A 134 13.23 5.18 -9.26
N ALA A 135 13.13 5.17 -7.94
CA ALA A 135 14.17 4.67 -7.05
C ALA A 135 14.31 3.15 -7.11
N ALA A 136 13.20 2.44 -7.27
CA ALA A 136 13.17 0.99 -7.34
C ALA A 136 13.37 0.43 -8.75
N GLU A 137 13.29 1.28 -9.79
CA GLU A 137 13.31 0.92 -11.22
C GLU A 137 12.14 0.01 -11.63
N GLY A 138 10.94 0.34 -11.16
CA GLY A 138 9.76 -0.53 -11.32
C GLY A 138 8.45 0.23 -11.39
N LYS A 139 7.35 -0.51 -11.20
CA LYS A 139 5.97 0.01 -11.22
C LYS A 139 5.24 -0.27 -9.93
N ALA A 140 4.59 0.75 -9.38
CA ALA A 140 3.94 0.64 -8.08
C ALA A 140 2.63 -0.15 -8.17
N LEU A 141 2.43 -1.10 -7.25
CA LEU A 141 1.18 -1.84 -7.08
C LEU A 141 0.31 -1.26 -5.97
N ALA A 142 0.95 -0.71 -4.94
CA ALA A 142 0.29 -0.23 -3.76
C ALA A 142 1.05 0.93 -3.16
N GLY A 143 0.34 1.78 -2.42
CA GLY A 143 0.92 2.89 -1.70
C GLY A 143 0.00 3.37 -0.59
N GLY A 144 0.58 3.79 0.52
CA GLY A 144 -0.19 4.25 1.67
C GLY A 144 0.66 5.00 2.68
N LEU A 145 0.07 5.21 3.85
CA LEU A 145 0.66 5.94 4.95
C LEU A 145 0.90 5.00 6.13
N VAL A 146 2.12 5.01 6.66
CA VAL A 146 2.47 4.27 7.87
C VAL A 146 3.06 5.21 8.91
N LYS A 147 2.82 4.91 10.18
CA LYS A 147 3.45 5.63 11.28
C LYS A 147 4.60 4.78 11.82
N GLN A 148 5.82 5.26 11.65
CA GLN A 148 7.03 4.61 12.14
C GLN A 148 7.85 5.60 12.96
N ASP A 149 8.30 5.19 14.14
CA ASP A 149 9.06 6.03 15.08
C ASP A 149 8.40 7.38 15.39
N GLY A 150 7.06 7.39 15.44
CA GLY A 150 6.28 8.60 15.69
C GLY A 150 6.15 9.55 14.49
N LYS A 151 6.78 9.25 13.36
CA LYS A 151 6.68 10.02 12.10
C LYS A 151 5.74 9.34 11.11
N LEU A 152 5.11 10.12 10.25
CA LEU A 152 4.36 9.58 9.11
C LEU A 152 5.31 9.38 7.93
N ASN A 153 5.27 8.20 7.32
CA ASN A 153 6.00 7.86 6.11
C ASN A 153 5.03 7.42 5.02
N PHE A 154 5.41 7.66 3.77
CA PHE A 154 4.80 6.94 2.65
C PHE A 154 5.45 5.57 2.53
N VAL A 155 4.64 4.54 2.41
CA VAL A 155 5.09 3.20 2.02
C VAL A 155 4.57 2.94 0.62
N VAL A 156 5.42 2.46 -0.29
CA VAL A 156 5.04 2.12 -1.66
C VAL A 156 5.61 0.76 -2.00
N VAL A 157 4.76 -0.14 -2.49
CA VAL A 157 5.18 -1.46 -2.97
C VAL A 157 5.35 -1.41 -4.47
N VAL A 158 6.54 -1.73 -4.95
CA VAL A 158 6.95 -1.62 -6.36
C VAL A 158 7.29 -3.00 -6.91
N ALA A 159 6.63 -3.39 -8.00
CA ALA A 159 7.03 -4.54 -8.81
C ALA A 159 8.29 -4.21 -9.62
N THR A 160 9.31 -5.05 -9.47
CA THR A 160 10.56 -5.00 -10.24
C THR A 160 10.86 -6.39 -10.79
N GLY A 161 10.63 -6.59 -12.08
CA GLY A 161 10.71 -7.91 -12.70
C GLY A 161 9.66 -8.85 -12.12
N ASP A 162 10.12 -9.89 -11.41
CA ASP A 162 9.36 -10.94 -10.74
C ASP A 162 9.34 -10.80 -9.21
N ARG A 163 9.81 -9.65 -8.68
CA ARG A 163 9.86 -9.37 -7.24
C ARG A 163 9.10 -8.11 -6.87
N LEU A 164 8.72 -8.03 -5.60
CA LEU A 164 8.20 -6.82 -4.97
C LEU A 164 9.29 -6.19 -4.09
N LYS A 165 9.37 -4.87 -4.11
CA LYS A 165 10.19 -4.07 -3.19
C LYS A 165 9.29 -3.11 -2.44
N GLU A 166 9.48 -3.02 -1.13
CA GLU A 166 8.87 -1.96 -0.33
C GLU A 166 9.81 -0.76 -0.27
N VAL A 167 9.29 0.43 -0.57
CA VAL A 167 10.01 1.70 -0.51
C VAL A 167 9.36 2.58 0.53
N LEU A 168 10.12 2.94 1.57
CA LEU A 168 9.70 3.88 2.60
C LEU A 168 10.25 5.28 2.29
N LEU A 169 9.36 6.28 2.23
CA LEU A 169 9.72 7.66 1.94
C LEU A 169 9.26 8.58 3.08
N GLU A 170 10.22 9.28 3.68
CA GLU A 170 9.95 10.36 4.62
C GLU A 170 9.42 11.59 3.85
N PRO A 171 8.21 12.11 4.16
CA PRO A 171 7.75 13.36 3.58
C PRO A 171 8.68 14.51 3.99
N PRO A 172 8.99 15.45 3.09
CA PRO A 172 9.78 16.61 3.44
C PRO A 172 9.08 17.40 4.55
N LYS A 173 9.81 17.66 5.65
CA LYS A 173 9.29 18.45 6.76
C LYS A 173 8.90 19.83 6.23
N ILE A 174 7.67 20.26 6.51
CA ILE A 174 7.34 21.68 6.33
C ILE A 174 8.20 22.42 7.34
N GLY A 175 9.27 23.06 6.85
CA GLY A 175 10.07 23.94 7.67
C GLY A 175 9.13 24.92 8.36
N ARG A 176 9.07 24.86 9.69
CA ARG A 176 8.74 26.05 10.47
C ARG A 176 9.73 27.10 9.96
N ARG A 177 9.25 28.14 9.28
CA ARG A 177 10.07 29.31 8.96
C ARG A 177 10.78 29.66 10.26
N GLU A 178 12.08 29.44 10.32
CA GLU A 178 12.89 30.10 11.32
C GLU A 178 12.73 31.58 11.00
N SER A 179 11.96 32.27 11.85
CA SER A 179 11.98 33.71 11.92
C SER A 179 13.40 34.11 12.28
N THR A 180 14.23 34.29 11.26
CA THR A 180 15.50 35.01 11.40
C THR A 180 15.14 36.42 11.81
N HIS A 181 15.17 36.66 13.12
CA HIS A 181 15.21 38.01 13.67
C HIS A 181 16.43 38.72 13.08
N ARG A 182 16.18 39.86 12.44
CA ARG A 182 17.17 40.91 12.21
C ARG A 182 16.65 42.19 12.86
#